data_AF-A0A449IHS7-F1
#
_entry.id   AF-A0A449IHS7-F1
#
_cell.length_a   1.000
_cell.length_b   1.000
_cell.length_c   1.000
_cell.angle_alpha   90.00
_cell.angle_beta   90.00
_cell.angle_gamma   90.00
#
_symmetry.space_group_name_H-M   'P 1'
#
loop_
_entity.id
_entity.type
_entity.pdbx_description
1 polymer ?
#
loop_
_entity_poly.entity_id
_entity_poly.type
_entity_poly.pdbx_seq_one_letter_code
_entity_poly.pdbx_strand_id
1 'polypeptide(L)'
;MLEKLDSGNLKFAEGYLRETNPGFLYHYLSGKGYTYATLALGVAEQNTVAGIVAMNYMKEVAAAQGMPVDESKTQEILREMASEYLKVLKSQIEDEQLEVVRDINYQEVWKFHSDVFISAGYTADAWTLNSVFTILPEGKREEYWQRVLDSAGNTQAELELAAETYMFMHIASISASSEGRQMAARWIRRIESIENSGAIVKLGSAKLVKIFGGSITQVKAYIFGKPVVPYYPAPAPTSPPPKIVMPLPPVQMPTQPPARRRRRRGGGGRPPTTAAGYDNGGHYSGGGGRLRIDP
;
A
#
# COMPACT_ATOMS: atom_id res chain seq x y z
N MET A 1 16.62 25.35 -10.42
CA MET A 1 15.75 25.95 -11.45
C MET A 1 15.93 25.10 -12.69
N LEU A 2 14.84 24.61 -13.27
CA LEU A 2 14.88 23.78 -14.48
C LEU A 2 15.27 24.66 -15.66
N GLU A 3 16.38 24.34 -16.33
CA GLU A 3 16.76 24.97 -17.59
C GLU A 3 15.91 24.38 -18.71
N LYS A 4 15.37 25.24 -19.55
CA LYS A 4 14.61 24.80 -20.71
C LYS A 4 15.54 24.16 -21.75
N LEU A 5 15.13 23.04 -22.33
CA LEU A 5 15.89 22.36 -23.37
C LEU A 5 15.28 22.63 -24.73
N ASP A 6 16.10 23.06 -25.68
CA ASP A 6 15.70 23.15 -27.08
C ASP A 6 16.08 21.87 -27.86
N SER A 7 15.68 21.82 -29.13
CA SER A 7 16.03 20.73 -30.05
C SER A 7 17.55 20.56 -30.21
N GLY A 8 18.35 21.61 -30.05
CA GLY A 8 19.81 21.55 -30.12
C GLY A 8 20.40 20.85 -28.92
N ASN A 9 19.90 21.15 -27.71
CA ASN A 9 20.30 20.48 -26.48
C ASN A 9 19.98 18.99 -26.52
N LEU A 10 18.79 18.62 -27.00
CA LEU A 10 18.40 17.20 -27.12
C LEU A 10 19.22 16.46 -28.19
N LYS A 11 19.51 17.08 -29.33
CA LYS A 11 20.40 16.50 -30.35
C LYS A 11 21.82 16.29 -29.84
N PHE A 12 22.34 17.26 -29.06
CA PHE A 12 23.63 17.11 -28.40
C PHE A 12 23.60 15.90 -27.44
N ALA A 13 22.57 15.79 -26.62
CA ALA A 13 22.39 14.70 -25.67
C ALA A 13 22.25 13.33 -26.36
N GLU A 14 21.48 13.24 -27.45
CA GLU A 14 21.36 12.04 -28.30
C GLU A 14 22.72 11.64 -28.91
N GLY A 15 23.46 12.61 -29.47
CA GLY A 15 24.80 12.40 -30.00
C GLY A 15 25.74 11.83 -28.95
N TYR A 16 25.72 12.44 -27.76
CA TYR A 16 26.56 12.04 -26.64
C TYR A 16 26.21 10.64 -26.11
N LEU A 17 24.91 10.29 -26.01
CA LEU A 17 24.48 8.95 -25.60
C LEU A 17 25.00 7.87 -26.55
N ARG A 18 25.00 8.11 -27.88
CA ARG A 18 25.53 7.14 -28.86
C ARG A 18 27.02 6.86 -28.70
N GLU A 19 27.78 7.86 -28.28
CA GLU A 19 29.24 7.80 -28.22
C GLU A 19 29.76 7.40 -26.83
N THR A 20 28.91 7.47 -25.79
CA THR A 20 29.32 7.29 -24.39
C THR A 20 28.39 6.35 -23.61
N ASN A 21 28.52 6.34 -22.28
CA ASN A 21 27.63 5.60 -21.38
C ASN A 21 26.44 6.46 -20.93
N PRO A 22 25.34 5.86 -20.46
CA PRO A 22 24.16 6.59 -19.99
C PRO A 22 24.41 7.60 -18.86
N GLY A 23 25.42 7.38 -18.03
CA GLY A 23 25.77 8.28 -16.92
C GLY A 23 26.12 9.69 -17.39
N PHE A 24 26.83 9.85 -18.51
CA PHE A 24 27.17 11.18 -19.04
C PHE A 24 25.94 11.98 -19.47
N LEU A 25 24.98 11.31 -20.12
CA LEU A 25 23.70 11.92 -20.47
C LEU A 25 23.00 12.43 -19.19
N TYR A 26 22.95 11.60 -18.16
CA TYR A 26 22.28 11.96 -16.92
C TYR A 26 23.01 13.08 -16.17
N HIS A 27 24.35 13.13 -16.19
CA HIS A 27 25.12 14.27 -15.69
C HIS A 27 24.72 15.57 -16.40
N TYR A 28 24.66 15.55 -17.74
CA TYR A 28 24.30 16.73 -18.53
C TYR A 28 22.90 17.24 -18.19
N LEU A 29 21.89 16.36 -18.16
CA LEU A 29 20.51 16.74 -17.88
C LEU A 29 20.29 17.10 -16.40
N SER A 30 20.96 16.41 -15.47
CA SER A 30 20.94 16.75 -14.04
C SER A 30 21.54 18.13 -13.80
N GLY A 31 22.62 18.49 -14.51
CA GLY A 31 23.21 19.84 -14.45
C GLY A 31 22.25 20.94 -14.92
N LYS A 32 21.25 20.59 -15.72
CA LYS A 32 20.17 21.46 -16.21
C LYS A 32 18.92 21.44 -15.32
N GLY A 33 18.96 20.75 -14.19
CA GLY A 33 17.89 20.71 -13.20
C GLY A 33 16.80 19.68 -13.47
N TYR A 34 17.01 18.73 -14.39
CA TYR A 34 16.09 17.59 -14.59
C TYR A 34 16.34 16.55 -13.50
N THR A 35 15.40 16.42 -12.57
CA THR A 35 15.52 15.59 -11.38
C THR A 35 15.39 14.10 -11.69
N TYR A 36 14.67 13.72 -12.76
CA TYR A 36 14.70 12.33 -13.22
C TYR A 36 16.13 11.92 -13.61
N ALA A 37 16.87 12.82 -14.27
CA ALA A 37 18.26 12.55 -14.62
C ALA A 37 19.13 12.37 -13.38
N THR A 38 18.91 13.16 -12.31
CA THR A 38 19.59 12.95 -11.02
C THR A 38 19.30 11.57 -10.43
N LEU A 39 18.03 11.14 -10.44
CA LEU A 39 17.62 9.82 -9.97
C LEU A 39 18.26 8.69 -10.79
N ALA A 40 18.16 8.79 -12.12
CA ALA A 40 18.66 7.77 -13.05
C ALA A 40 20.20 7.70 -13.05
N LEU A 41 20.89 8.81 -12.84
CA LEU A 41 22.34 8.84 -12.63
C LEU A 41 22.74 7.98 -11.43
N GLY A 42 22.00 8.11 -10.33
CA GLY A 42 22.23 7.34 -9.11
C GLY A 42 22.13 5.82 -9.33
N VAL A 43 21.26 5.38 -10.24
CA VAL A 43 21.11 3.98 -10.67
C VAL A 43 22.27 3.58 -11.58
N ALA A 44 22.58 4.39 -12.60
CA ALA A 44 23.60 4.10 -13.59
C ALA A 44 25.01 3.99 -12.96
N GLU A 45 25.31 4.84 -11.99
CA GLU A 45 26.59 4.84 -11.27
C GLU A 45 26.58 3.99 -9.99
N GLN A 46 25.42 3.48 -9.58
CA GLN A 46 25.22 2.71 -8.35
C GLN A 46 25.82 3.40 -7.10
N ASN A 47 25.71 4.72 -7.03
CA ASN A 47 26.30 5.55 -5.97
C ASN A 47 25.27 6.17 -5.02
N THR A 48 23.99 5.94 -5.27
CA THR A 48 22.88 6.32 -4.36
C THR A 48 22.26 5.09 -3.72
N VAL A 49 21.55 5.29 -2.60
CA VAL A 49 20.82 4.23 -1.91
C VAL A 49 19.73 3.66 -2.80
N ALA A 50 18.91 4.54 -3.38
CA ALA A 50 17.86 4.16 -4.30
C ALA A 50 18.41 3.43 -5.54
N GLY A 51 19.55 3.90 -6.07
CA GLY A 51 20.22 3.29 -7.22
C GLY A 51 20.70 1.86 -6.98
N ILE A 52 21.40 1.62 -5.87
CA ILE A 52 21.88 0.28 -5.49
C ILE A 52 20.68 -0.66 -5.28
N VAL A 53 19.64 -0.22 -4.59
CA VAL A 53 18.45 -1.04 -4.35
C VAL A 53 17.74 -1.36 -5.65
N ALA A 54 17.54 -0.38 -6.54
CA ALA A 54 16.89 -0.59 -7.84
C ALA A 54 17.65 -1.60 -8.71
N MET A 55 18.97 -1.50 -8.78
CA MET A 55 19.80 -2.41 -9.56
C MET A 55 19.72 -3.85 -9.04
N ASN A 56 19.80 -4.05 -7.71
CA ASN A 56 19.68 -5.37 -7.11
C ASN A 56 18.26 -5.92 -7.22
N TYR A 57 17.23 -5.06 -7.09
CA TYR A 57 15.84 -5.46 -7.27
C TYR A 57 15.56 -5.99 -8.67
N MET A 58 16.04 -5.29 -9.71
CA MET A 58 15.97 -5.75 -11.09
C MET A 58 16.62 -7.14 -11.25
N LYS A 59 17.82 -7.34 -10.68
CA LYS A 59 18.54 -8.62 -10.74
C LYS A 59 17.79 -9.75 -10.03
N GLU A 60 17.21 -9.49 -8.86
CA GLU A 60 16.37 -10.45 -8.13
C GLU A 60 15.11 -10.83 -8.92
N VAL A 61 14.45 -9.87 -9.56
CA VAL A 61 13.28 -10.13 -10.42
C VAL A 61 13.69 -11.02 -11.59
N ALA A 62 14.76 -10.65 -12.28
CA ALA A 62 15.27 -11.38 -13.43
C ALA A 62 15.69 -12.82 -13.08
N ALA A 63 16.38 -13.00 -11.94
CA ALA A 63 16.74 -14.32 -11.43
C ALA A 63 15.50 -15.16 -11.08
N ALA A 64 14.48 -14.57 -10.46
CA ALA A 64 13.22 -15.25 -10.17
C ALA A 64 12.43 -15.64 -11.44
N GLN A 65 12.66 -14.95 -12.57
CA GLN A 65 12.14 -15.33 -13.88
C GLN A 65 13.00 -16.39 -14.59
N GLY A 66 14.10 -16.85 -13.99
CA GLY A 66 15.03 -17.81 -14.60
C GLY A 66 15.95 -17.19 -15.66
N MET A 67 16.04 -15.85 -15.72
CA MET A 67 16.80 -15.09 -16.71
C MET A 67 17.73 -14.07 -16.03
N PRO A 68 18.73 -14.50 -15.23
CA PRO A 68 19.60 -13.57 -14.52
C PRO A 68 20.25 -12.56 -15.47
N VAL A 69 20.33 -11.30 -15.02
CA VAL A 69 20.91 -10.19 -15.80
C VAL A 69 22.42 -10.15 -15.58
N ASP A 70 23.19 -10.21 -16.67
CA ASP A 70 24.64 -9.96 -16.65
C ASP A 70 24.97 -8.48 -16.89
N GLU A 71 26.26 -8.13 -16.90
CA GLU A 71 26.70 -6.74 -17.11
C GLU A 71 26.31 -6.22 -18.49
N SER A 72 26.40 -7.04 -19.54
CA SER A 72 26.04 -6.62 -20.90
C SER A 72 24.57 -6.26 -20.99
N LYS A 73 23.69 -7.11 -20.46
CA LYS A 73 22.25 -6.86 -20.42
C LYS A 73 21.91 -5.68 -19.50
N THR A 74 22.64 -5.49 -18.40
CA THR A 74 22.51 -4.30 -17.55
C THR A 74 22.78 -3.02 -18.35
N GLN A 75 23.89 -2.97 -19.09
CA GLN A 75 24.25 -1.80 -19.90
C GLN A 75 23.28 -1.55 -21.05
N GLU A 76 22.75 -2.62 -21.66
CA GLU A 76 21.67 -2.54 -22.66
C GLU A 76 20.43 -1.86 -22.06
N ILE A 77 19.93 -2.36 -20.92
CA ILE A 77 18.75 -1.79 -20.24
C ILE A 77 18.99 -0.32 -19.88
N LEU A 78 20.13 0.02 -19.28
CA LEU A 78 20.44 1.39 -18.88
C LEU A 78 20.49 2.35 -20.08
N ARG A 79 21.00 1.87 -21.22
CA ARG A 79 21.06 2.64 -22.47
C ARG A 79 19.68 2.85 -23.08
N GLU A 80 18.84 1.82 -23.09
CA GLU A 80 17.46 1.93 -23.57
C GLU A 80 16.63 2.87 -22.68
N MET A 81 16.77 2.80 -21.35
CA MET A 81 16.14 3.76 -20.42
C MET A 81 16.55 5.21 -20.73
N ALA A 82 17.83 5.45 -20.97
CA ALA A 82 18.34 6.76 -21.36
C ALA A 82 17.79 7.24 -22.71
N SER A 83 17.68 6.32 -23.68
CA SER A 83 17.13 6.64 -25.00
C SER A 83 15.65 6.99 -24.94
N GLU A 84 14.85 6.20 -24.23
CA GLU A 84 13.42 6.48 -24.05
C GLU A 84 13.16 7.77 -23.29
N TYR A 85 13.96 8.06 -22.27
CA TYR A 85 13.86 9.34 -21.57
C TYR A 85 14.07 10.53 -22.53
N LEU A 86 15.08 10.48 -23.39
CA LEU A 86 15.29 11.51 -24.41
C LEU A 86 14.12 11.63 -25.39
N LYS A 87 13.53 10.50 -25.81
CA LYS A 87 12.35 10.51 -26.68
C LYS A 87 11.16 11.22 -26.02
N VAL A 88 10.92 10.96 -24.72
CA VAL A 88 9.86 11.64 -23.96
C VAL A 88 10.12 13.15 -23.84
N LEU A 89 11.35 13.56 -23.55
CA LEU A 89 11.69 15.00 -23.53
C LEU A 89 11.46 15.63 -24.90
N LYS A 90 11.86 14.95 -25.98
CA LYS A 90 11.72 15.43 -27.35
C LYS A 90 10.28 15.57 -27.79
N SER A 91 9.39 14.66 -27.40
CA SER A 91 7.96 14.77 -27.71
C SER A 91 7.29 15.99 -27.08
N GLN A 92 7.93 16.64 -26.09
CA GLN A 92 7.45 17.94 -25.57
C GLN A 92 7.84 19.14 -26.45
N ILE A 93 8.75 18.96 -27.41
CA ILE A 93 9.13 19.97 -28.42
C ILE A 93 8.33 19.74 -29.73
N GLU A 94 7.38 18.81 -29.72
CA GLU A 94 6.42 18.64 -30.81
C GLU A 94 5.22 19.57 -30.55
N ASP A 95 4.55 20.07 -31.61
CA ASP A 95 3.52 21.14 -31.61
C ASP A 95 4.05 22.60 -31.55
N GLU A 96 3.32 23.52 -30.88
CA GLU A 96 3.64 24.95 -30.77
C GLU A 96 4.76 25.25 -29.75
N GLN A 97 5.31 24.22 -29.09
CA GLN A 97 6.35 24.35 -28.08
C GLN A 97 7.75 24.17 -28.69
N LEU A 98 8.61 25.19 -28.53
CA LEU A 98 9.99 25.18 -29.02
C LEU A 98 11.00 24.62 -28.01
N GLU A 99 10.55 24.40 -26.77
CA GLU A 99 11.40 24.06 -25.64
C GLU A 99 10.69 23.08 -24.70
N VAL A 100 11.45 22.19 -24.06
CA VAL A 100 10.98 21.38 -22.93
C VAL A 100 10.71 22.30 -21.75
N VAL A 101 9.48 22.24 -21.21
CA VAL A 101 9.01 23.14 -20.14
C VAL A 101 8.90 22.45 -18.79
N ARG A 102 8.97 21.12 -18.74
CA ARG A 102 8.88 20.33 -17.51
C ARG A 102 9.69 19.04 -17.59
N ASP A 103 9.98 18.47 -16.43
CA ASP A 103 10.44 17.09 -16.33
C ASP A 103 9.27 16.11 -16.57
N ILE A 104 9.58 14.82 -16.62
CA ILE A 104 8.63 13.75 -16.94
C ILE A 104 7.65 13.49 -15.79
N ASN A 105 6.41 13.14 -16.15
CA ASN A 105 5.36 12.78 -15.21
C ASN A 105 5.30 11.26 -14.95
N TYR A 106 4.42 10.84 -14.03
CA TYR A 106 4.34 9.42 -13.63
C TYR A 106 3.93 8.50 -14.79
N GLN A 107 3.09 8.96 -15.72
CA GLN A 107 2.58 8.15 -16.82
C GLN A 107 3.67 7.90 -17.85
N GLU A 108 4.43 8.95 -18.18
CA GLU A 108 5.57 8.87 -19.08
C GLU A 108 6.63 7.92 -18.54
N VAL A 109 7.06 8.11 -17.28
CA VAL A 109 8.09 7.26 -16.67
C VAL A 109 7.64 5.80 -16.56
N TRP A 110 6.39 5.57 -16.17
CA TRP A 110 5.87 4.22 -16.01
C TRP A 110 5.76 3.52 -17.36
N LYS A 111 5.30 4.24 -18.39
CA LYS A 111 5.20 3.70 -19.75
C LYS A 111 6.56 3.23 -20.23
N PHE A 112 7.56 4.11 -20.29
CA PHE A 112 8.82 3.70 -20.90
C PHE A 112 9.60 2.69 -20.05
N HIS A 113 9.52 2.74 -18.71
CA HIS A 113 10.13 1.70 -17.90
C HIS A 113 9.52 0.33 -18.18
N SER A 114 8.19 0.27 -18.29
CA SER A 114 7.48 -0.97 -18.63
C SER A 114 7.91 -1.47 -20.01
N ASP A 115 7.93 -0.59 -21.01
CA ASP A 115 8.29 -0.92 -22.38
C ASP A 115 9.73 -1.44 -22.49
N VAL A 116 10.69 -0.78 -21.83
CA VAL A 116 12.10 -1.20 -21.82
C VAL A 116 12.26 -2.58 -21.18
N PHE A 117 11.66 -2.81 -20.01
CA PHE A 117 11.77 -4.11 -19.35
C PHE A 117 11.10 -5.23 -20.14
N ILE A 118 9.91 -4.97 -20.69
CA ILE A 118 9.19 -5.94 -21.53
C ILE A 118 10.00 -6.26 -22.79
N SER A 119 10.57 -5.26 -23.45
CA SER A 119 11.39 -5.44 -24.66
C SER A 119 12.69 -6.20 -24.35
N ALA A 120 13.23 -6.05 -23.15
CA ALA A 120 14.39 -6.80 -22.68
C ALA A 120 14.06 -8.24 -22.24
N GLY A 121 12.79 -8.66 -22.30
CA GLY A 121 12.34 -10.00 -21.94
C GLY A 121 11.94 -10.17 -20.48
N TYR A 122 11.87 -9.08 -19.70
CA TYR A 122 11.50 -9.08 -18.29
C TYR A 122 10.06 -8.63 -18.09
N THR A 123 9.50 -8.89 -16.91
CA THR A 123 8.23 -8.25 -16.52
C THR A 123 8.46 -6.78 -16.17
N ALA A 124 7.43 -5.93 -16.32
CA ALA A 124 7.46 -4.54 -15.82
C ALA A 124 7.77 -4.47 -14.31
N ASP A 125 7.48 -5.53 -13.56
CA ASP A 125 7.89 -5.73 -12.16
C ASP A 125 9.41 -5.72 -11.94
N ALA A 126 10.25 -5.75 -12.98
CA ALA A 126 11.70 -5.52 -12.85
C ALA A 126 12.02 -4.07 -12.47
N TRP A 127 11.10 -3.14 -12.73
CA TRP A 127 11.14 -1.80 -12.19
C TRP A 127 10.58 -1.77 -10.77
N THR A 128 11.36 -1.29 -9.81
CA THR A 128 10.97 -1.24 -8.39
C THR A 128 9.65 -0.51 -8.14
N LEU A 129 9.33 0.52 -8.92
CA LEU A 129 8.10 1.30 -8.74
C LEU A 129 6.88 0.76 -9.50
N ASN A 130 7.02 -0.24 -10.38
CA ASN A 130 5.87 -0.79 -11.11
C ASN A 130 4.79 -1.31 -10.17
N SER A 131 5.19 -2.14 -9.19
CA SER A 131 4.24 -2.68 -8.23
C SER A 131 3.66 -1.59 -7.31
N VAL A 132 4.48 -0.60 -6.95
CA VAL A 132 4.05 0.55 -6.13
C VAL A 132 2.97 1.36 -6.85
N PHE A 133 3.21 1.72 -8.11
CA PHE A 133 2.25 2.46 -8.93
C PHE A 133 0.97 1.67 -9.21
N THR A 134 1.09 0.35 -9.44
CA THR A 134 -0.08 -0.52 -9.65
C THR A 134 -1.01 -0.50 -8.44
N ILE A 135 -0.45 -0.56 -7.23
CA ILE A 135 -1.22 -0.62 -5.98
C ILE A 135 -1.70 0.78 -5.53
N LEU A 136 -0.93 1.83 -5.82
CA LEU A 136 -1.33 3.20 -5.48
C LEU A 136 -2.65 3.56 -6.18
N PRO A 137 -3.58 4.24 -5.47
CA PRO A 137 -4.73 4.87 -6.12
C PRO A 137 -4.27 5.79 -7.25
N GLU A 138 -4.96 5.77 -8.38
CA GLU A 138 -4.55 6.52 -9.58
C GLU A 138 -4.28 8.00 -9.30
N GLY A 139 -5.16 8.66 -8.55
CA GLY A 139 -5.01 10.07 -8.16
C GLY A 139 -3.83 10.38 -7.22
N LYS A 140 -3.08 9.38 -6.76
CA LYS A 140 -1.91 9.53 -5.88
C LYS A 140 -0.57 9.26 -6.58
N ARG A 141 -0.59 8.77 -7.81
CA ARG A 141 0.64 8.34 -8.52
C ARG A 141 1.53 9.51 -8.89
N GLU A 142 0.96 10.60 -9.42
CA GLU A 142 1.73 11.81 -9.75
C GLU A 142 2.32 12.45 -8.48
N GLU A 143 1.52 12.57 -7.42
CA GLU A 143 1.98 13.12 -6.14
C GLU A 143 3.15 12.30 -5.57
N TYR A 144 3.05 10.97 -5.60
CA TYR A 144 4.15 10.10 -5.17
C TYR A 144 5.37 10.23 -6.10
N TRP A 145 5.16 10.31 -7.41
CA TRP A 145 6.24 10.47 -8.38
C TRP A 145 7.03 11.76 -8.17
N GLN A 146 6.35 12.88 -7.93
CA GLN A 146 7.03 14.14 -7.62
C GLN A 146 7.85 14.04 -6.33
N ARG A 147 7.39 13.29 -5.32
CA ARG A 147 8.20 13.02 -4.12
C ARG A 147 9.44 12.17 -4.41
N VAL A 148 9.36 11.22 -5.35
CA VAL A 148 10.53 10.47 -5.83
C VAL A 148 11.54 11.43 -6.45
N LEU A 149 11.08 12.30 -7.34
CA LEU A 149 11.92 13.31 -8.00
C LEU A 149 12.54 14.31 -7.01
N ASP A 150 11.75 14.82 -6.06
CA ASP A 150 12.20 15.75 -5.02
C ASP A 150 13.24 15.14 -4.07
N SER A 151 13.20 13.81 -3.89
CA SER A 151 14.16 13.10 -3.06
C SER A 151 15.50 12.85 -3.75
N ALA A 152 15.54 12.88 -5.10
CA ALA A 152 16.68 12.43 -5.88
C ALA A 152 17.97 13.18 -5.53
N GLY A 153 19.03 12.44 -5.20
CA GLY A 153 20.34 13.01 -4.83
C GLY A 153 20.40 13.51 -3.37
N ASN A 154 19.32 13.41 -2.60
CA ASN A 154 19.30 13.71 -1.17
C ASN A 154 19.14 12.43 -0.35
N THR A 155 20.24 11.93 0.22
CA THR A 155 20.27 10.65 0.94
C THR A 155 19.25 10.55 2.09
N GLN A 156 19.00 11.63 2.82
CA GLN A 156 18.04 11.60 3.93
C GLN A 156 16.60 11.49 3.38
N ALA A 157 16.27 12.28 2.35
CA ALA A 157 14.96 12.25 1.72
C ALA A 157 14.70 10.92 0.99
N GLU A 158 15.70 10.37 0.29
CA GLU A 158 15.62 9.05 -0.35
C GLU A 158 15.34 7.95 0.69
N LEU A 159 16.00 8.00 1.84
CA LEU A 159 15.81 7.03 2.91
C LEU A 159 14.43 7.13 3.57
N GLU A 160 13.94 8.34 3.79
CA GLU A 160 12.59 8.60 4.31
C GLU A 160 11.53 8.08 3.33
N LEU A 161 11.65 8.41 2.05
CA LEU A 161 10.72 7.93 1.02
C LEU A 161 10.76 6.40 0.91
N ALA A 162 11.94 5.79 0.92
CA ALA A 162 12.07 4.34 0.88
C ALA A 162 11.37 3.66 2.07
N ALA A 163 11.49 4.23 3.28
CA ALA A 163 10.82 3.71 4.47
C ALA A 163 9.29 3.83 4.37
N GLU A 164 8.78 4.95 3.87
CA GLU A 164 7.35 5.13 3.62
C GLU A 164 6.80 4.15 2.59
N THR A 165 7.52 3.96 1.48
CA THR A 165 7.15 3.01 0.42
C THR A 165 7.15 1.58 0.95
N TYR A 166 8.16 1.19 1.74
CA TYR A 166 8.20 -0.12 2.37
C TYR A 166 7.00 -0.35 3.28
N MET A 167 6.64 0.63 4.12
CA MET A 167 5.46 0.52 4.97
C MET A 167 4.14 0.50 4.20
N PHE A 168 4.03 1.30 3.13
CA PHE A 168 2.88 1.23 2.23
C PHE A 168 2.70 -0.19 1.69
N MET A 169 3.78 -0.79 1.19
CA MET A 169 3.75 -2.14 0.64
C MET A 169 3.37 -3.16 1.72
N HIS A 170 3.87 -3.03 2.95
CA HIS A 170 3.42 -3.89 4.07
C HIS A 170 1.94 -3.77 4.36
N ILE A 171 1.40 -2.55 4.43
CA ILE A 171 -0.04 -2.34 4.64
C ILE A 171 -0.82 -2.94 3.45
N ALA A 172 -0.40 -2.66 2.22
CA ALA A 172 -1.02 -3.19 1.01
C ALA A 172 -1.01 -4.72 0.95
N SER A 173 0.03 -5.38 1.48
CA SER A 173 0.10 -6.85 1.57
C SER A 173 -1.01 -7.47 2.43
N ILE A 174 -1.63 -6.67 3.32
CA ILE A 174 -2.70 -7.08 4.22
C ILE A 174 -4.07 -6.58 3.73
N SER A 175 -4.14 -5.34 3.24
CA SER A 175 -5.42 -4.63 3.02
C SER A 175 -5.82 -4.40 1.57
N ALA A 176 -4.92 -4.59 0.59
CA ALA A 176 -5.26 -4.40 -0.82
C ALA A 176 -6.16 -5.53 -1.38
N SER A 177 -6.52 -5.45 -2.67
CA SER A 177 -7.16 -6.54 -3.41
C SER A 177 -6.31 -7.83 -3.37
N SER A 178 -6.86 -8.99 -3.73
CA SER A 178 -6.07 -10.24 -3.69
C SER A 178 -4.81 -10.15 -4.56
N GLU A 179 -4.92 -9.52 -5.73
CA GLU A 179 -3.80 -9.27 -6.63
C GLU A 179 -2.81 -8.27 -6.02
N GLY A 180 -3.29 -7.14 -5.51
CA GLY A 180 -2.46 -6.12 -4.86
C GLY A 180 -1.70 -6.67 -3.64
N ARG A 181 -2.34 -7.54 -2.83
CA ARG A 181 -1.68 -8.21 -1.70
C ARG A 181 -0.53 -9.10 -2.14
N GLN A 182 -0.73 -9.87 -3.22
CA GLN A 182 0.31 -10.74 -3.76
C GLN A 182 1.46 -9.92 -4.37
N MET A 183 1.15 -8.85 -5.10
CA MET A 183 2.16 -7.93 -5.65
C MET A 183 2.99 -7.31 -4.54
N ALA A 184 2.34 -6.78 -3.51
CA ALA A 184 3.01 -6.21 -2.34
C ALA A 184 3.90 -7.24 -1.63
N ALA A 185 3.39 -8.44 -1.37
CA ALA A 185 4.15 -9.49 -0.71
C ALA A 185 5.38 -9.95 -1.54
N ARG A 186 5.26 -10.03 -2.88
CA ARG A 186 6.40 -10.33 -3.76
C ARG A 186 7.44 -9.21 -3.71
N TRP A 187 6.99 -7.97 -3.76
CA TRP A 187 7.86 -6.80 -3.70
C TRP A 187 8.65 -6.75 -2.38
N ILE A 188 7.99 -6.96 -1.23
CA ILE A 188 8.63 -6.98 0.10
C ILE A 188 9.70 -8.06 0.16
N ARG A 189 9.37 -9.29 -0.27
CA ARG A 189 10.34 -10.40 -0.25
C ARG A 189 11.60 -10.12 -1.08
N ARG A 190 11.46 -9.43 -2.22
CA ARG A 190 12.61 -9.04 -3.04
C ARG A 190 13.48 -8.02 -2.32
N ILE A 191 12.89 -7.02 -1.68
CA ILE A 191 13.64 -6.04 -0.88
C ILE A 191 14.38 -6.72 0.29
N GLU A 192 13.70 -7.61 1.03
CA GLU A 192 14.30 -8.35 2.14
C GLU A 192 15.41 -9.31 1.68
N SER A 193 15.30 -9.90 0.48
CA SER A 193 16.36 -10.72 -0.13
C SER A 193 17.65 -9.91 -0.34
N ILE A 194 17.52 -8.68 -0.84
CA ILE A 194 18.64 -7.75 -1.07
C ILE A 194 19.29 -7.33 0.26
N GLU A 195 18.49 -7.14 1.31
CA GLU A 195 19.00 -6.82 2.65
C GLU A 195 19.86 -7.96 3.21
N ASN A 196 19.39 -9.20 3.04
CA ASN A 196 20.03 -10.40 3.56
C ASN A 196 21.26 -10.85 2.76
N SER A 197 21.40 -10.46 1.49
CA SER A 197 22.52 -10.86 0.62
C SER A 197 23.81 -10.05 0.82
N GLY A 198 23.83 -9.10 1.76
CA GLY A 198 25.00 -8.28 2.08
C GLY A 198 25.18 -7.04 1.19
N ALA A 199 24.36 -6.87 0.15
CA ALA A 199 24.34 -5.67 -0.70
C ALA A 199 24.03 -4.39 0.10
N ILE A 200 23.37 -4.53 1.25
CA ILE A 200 22.93 -3.44 2.15
C ILE A 200 23.86 -3.25 3.36
N VAL A 201 24.96 -4.00 3.51
CA VAL A 201 25.92 -3.83 4.63
C VAL A 201 26.55 -2.41 4.68
N LYS A 202 26.50 -1.63 3.60
CA LYS A 202 26.88 -0.20 3.57
C LYS A 202 25.80 0.76 4.11
N LEU A 203 24.57 0.30 4.29
CA LEU A 203 23.44 1.08 4.80
C LEU A 203 23.10 0.56 6.18
N GLY A 204 23.74 1.15 7.20
CA GLY A 204 23.64 0.74 8.59
C GLY A 204 22.21 0.32 8.98
N SER A 205 22.01 -0.98 9.12
CA SER A 205 20.76 -1.68 9.45
C SER A 205 20.08 -1.13 10.72
N ALA A 206 20.82 -0.45 11.58
CA ALA A 206 20.29 0.25 12.75
C ALA A 206 19.47 1.52 12.43
N LYS A 207 19.66 2.18 11.28
CA LYS A 207 18.91 3.40 10.91
C LYS A 207 17.52 3.10 10.34
N LEU A 208 17.40 2.09 9.47
CA LEU A 208 16.11 1.69 8.89
C LEU A 208 15.12 1.25 9.97
N VAL A 209 15.56 0.40 10.92
CA VAL A 209 14.75 -0.07 12.06
C VAL A 209 14.21 1.06 12.95
N LYS A 210 14.99 2.13 13.19
CA LYS A 210 14.55 3.28 13.99
C LYS A 210 13.55 4.19 13.25
N ILE A 211 13.63 4.29 11.93
CA ILE A 211 12.69 5.08 11.11
C ILE A 211 11.30 4.42 11.08
N PHE A 212 11.23 3.08 11.08
CA PHE A 212 9.96 2.33 11.03
C PHE A 212 9.03 2.53 12.24
N GLY A 213 9.52 3.02 13.39
CA GLY A 213 8.68 3.30 14.56
C GLY A 213 7.90 4.61 14.51
N GLY A 214 8.35 5.61 13.72
CA GLY A 214 7.80 6.98 13.74
C GLY A 214 6.88 7.37 12.57
N SER A 215 6.90 6.60 11.47
CA SER A 215 6.30 6.98 10.18
C SER A 215 4.82 6.53 10.01
N ILE A 216 4.30 5.65 10.88
CA ILE A 216 3.01 4.94 10.65
C ILE A 216 1.84 5.90 10.45
N THR A 217 1.82 7.02 11.17
CA THR A 217 0.74 8.01 11.10
C THR A 217 0.73 8.78 9.78
N GLN A 218 1.92 9.08 9.22
CA GLN A 218 2.04 9.85 7.97
C GLN A 218 1.64 9.01 6.77
N VAL A 219 2.13 7.77 6.69
CA VAL A 219 1.75 6.81 5.62
C VAL A 219 0.24 6.52 5.65
N LYS A 220 -0.35 6.30 6.85
CA LYS A 220 -1.79 6.08 6.95
C LYS A 220 -2.61 7.28 6.49
N ALA A 221 -2.24 8.49 6.88
CA ALA A 221 -2.95 9.71 6.48
C ALA A 221 -2.80 10.03 4.98
N TYR A 222 -1.64 9.75 4.39
CA TYR A 222 -1.37 9.96 2.97
C TYR A 222 -2.17 8.99 2.08
N ILE A 223 -2.27 7.72 2.50
CA ILE A 223 -2.80 6.63 1.66
C ILE A 223 -4.28 6.39 1.89
N PHE A 224 -4.76 6.51 3.12
CA PHE A 224 -6.17 6.26 3.49
C PHE A 224 -6.95 7.55 3.80
N GLY A 225 -6.31 8.71 3.63
CA GLY A 225 -6.84 10.00 4.08
C GLY A 225 -6.78 10.17 5.60
N LYS A 226 -7.07 11.39 6.08
CA LYS A 226 -7.43 11.57 7.50
C LYS A 226 -8.69 10.73 7.76
N PRO A 227 -8.81 10.02 8.90
CA PRO A 227 -10.09 9.44 9.26
C PRO A 227 -11.10 10.58 9.29
N VAL A 228 -12.07 10.55 8.36
CA VAL A 228 -13.28 11.33 8.52
C VAL A 228 -13.90 10.72 9.77
N VAL A 229 -13.78 11.41 10.90
CA VAL A 229 -14.67 11.15 12.02
C VAL A 229 -16.03 11.57 11.48
N PRO A 230 -16.97 10.66 11.17
CA PRO A 230 -18.31 11.10 10.91
C PRO A 230 -18.75 11.79 12.20
N TYR A 231 -18.91 13.11 12.15
CA TYR A 231 -19.66 13.81 13.17
C TYR A 231 -21.08 13.29 13.03
N TYR A 232 -21.37 12.19 13.72
CA TYR A 232 -22.73 11.90 14.13
C TYR A 232 -23.00 12.94 15.22
N PRO A 233 -23.79 14.02 14.95
CA PRO A 233 -24.37 14.74 16.06
C PRO A 233 -25.04 13.68 16.94
N ALA A 234 -24.79 13.74 18.25
CA ALA A 234 -25.47 12.85 19.19
C ALA A 234 -26.96 12.84 18.80
N PRO A 235 -27.57 11.67 18.59
CA PRO A 235 -28.99 11.62 18.25
C PRO A 235 -29.72 12.45 19.29
N ALA A 236 -30.54 13.40 18.84
CA ALA A 236 -31.37 14.19 19.72
C ALA A 236 -32.04 13.22 20.70
N PRO A 237 -32.03 13.50 22.02
CA PRO A 237 -32.58 12.59 23.01
C PRO A 237 -33.96 12.16 22.53
N THR A 238 -34.10 10.87 22.23
CA THR A 238 -35.34 10.29 21.72
C THR A 238 -36.43 10.66 22.71
N SER A 239 -37.54 11.21 22.20
CA SER A 239 -38.75 11.45 22.98
C SER A 239 -39.06 10.21 23.82
N PRO A 240 -39.53 10.37 25.08
CA PRO A 240 -39.82 9.23 25.93
C PRO A 240 -40.80 8.28 25.21
N PRO A 241 -40.63 6.96 25.37
CA PRO A 241 -41.47 5.99 24.68
C PRO A 241 -42.95 6.23 25.00
N PRO A 242 -43.87 6.02 24.03
CA PRO A 242 -45.29 6.16 24.28
C PRO A 242 -45.69 5.22 25.42
N LYS A 243 -46.47 5.74 26.38
CA LYS A 243 -47.02 4.94 27.49
C LYS A 243 -47.81 3.77 26.88
N ILE A 244 -47.36 2.54 27.17
CA ILE A 244 -48.13 1.34 26.89
C ILE A 244 -49.40 1.42 27.74
N VAL A 245 -50.55 1.68 27.12
CA VAL A 245 -51.85 1.51 27.76
C VAL A 245 -52.16 0.01 27.70
N MET A 246 -52.04 -0.67 28.84
CA MET A 246 -52.46 -2.07 28.94
C MET A 246 -53.99 -2.17 28.72
N PRO A 247 -54.50 -3.17 27.99
CA PRO A 247 -55.94 -3.42 27.92
C PRO A 247 -56.48 -3.83 29.30
N LEU A 248 -57.63 -3.26 29.66
CA LEU A 248 -58.31 -3.52 30.92
C LEU A 248 -58.67 -5.01 31.07
N PRO A 249 -58.57 -5.59 32.28
CA PRO A 249 -59.01 -6.96 32.54
C PRO A 249 -60.54 -7.10 32.38
N PRO A 250 -61.05 -8.29 32.03
CA PRO A 250 -62.48 -8.51 31.84
C PRO A 250 -63.29 -8.27 33.12
N VAL A 251 -64.45 -7.61 32.95
CA VAL A 251 -65.40 -7.25 34.01
C VAL A 251 -65.94 -8.53 34.69
N GLN A 252 -65.68 -8.67 35.99
CA GLN A 252 -66.33 -9.69 36.82
C GLN A 252 -67.74 -9.23 37.20
N MET A 253 -68.76 -10.04 36.89
CA MET A 253 -70.14 -9.78 37.31
C MET A 253 -70.34 -10.01 38.83
N PRO A 254 -71.28 -9.30 39.49
CA PRO A 254 -71.43 -9.35 40.94
C PRO A 254 -72.00 -10.67 41.44
N THR A 255 -71.31 -11.32 42.38
CA THR A 255 -71.83 -12.44 43.17
C THR A 255 -72.67 -11.95 44.35
N GLN A 256 -73.87 -12.55 44.52
CA GLN A 256 -74.80 -12.27 45.62
C GLN A 256 -74.19 -12.57 47.01
N PRO A 257 -74.60 -11.85 48.07
CA PRO A 257 -74.04 -12.01 49.40
C PRO A 257 -74.53 -13.30 50.10
N PRO A 258 -73.67 -14.02 50.82
CA PRO A 258 -74.07 -15.22 51.54
C PRO A 258 -74.74 -14.90 52.89
N ALA A 259 -75.73 -15.72 53.23
CA ALA A 259 -76.44 -15.70 54.50
C ALA A 259 -75.54 -16.05 55.69
N ARG A 260 -75.77 -15.34 56.80
CA ARG A 260 -75.09 -15.48 58.08
C ARG A 260 -75.35 -16.85 58.73
N ARG A 261 -74.32 -17.65 59.02
CA ARG A 261 -74.35 -18.58 60.16
C ARG A 261 -72.96 -18.92 60.74
N ARG A 262 -73.00 -19.22 62.04
CA ARG A 262 -71.96 -19.19 63.07
C ARG A 262 -70.96 -20.36 63.06
N ARG A 263 -69.76 -20.04 63.60
CA ARG A 263 -68.95 -20.68 64.67
C ARG A 263 -67.92 -21.78 64.34
N ARG A 264 -66.70 -21.49 64.85
CA ARG A 264 -65.71 -22.29 65.65
C ARG A 264 -65.17 -23.55 64.96
N ARG A 265 -63.95 -24.06 65.18
CA ARG A 265 -62.77 -23.93 66.08
C ARG A 265 -61.71 -24.79 65.32
N GLY A 266 -60.44 -24.46 65.17
CA GLY A 266 -59.41 -24.38 66.21
C GLY A 266 -58.27 -25.39 65.91
N GLY A 267 -57.02 -25.01 66.20
CA GLY A 267 -55.82 -25.88 66.32
C GLY A 267 -55.18 -26.30 64.98
N GLY A 268 -53.87 -26.28 64.74
CA GLY A 268 -52.67 -26.09 65.56
C GLY A 268 -51.49 -26.72 64.79
N GLY A 269 -50.25 -26.32 65.10
CA GLY A 269 -49.03 -27.07 64.69
C GLY A 269 -47.98 -26.24 63.92
N ARG A 270 -46.77 -26.17 64.47
CA ARG A 270 -45.53 -25.58 63.90
C ARG A 270 -44.65 -26.69 63.21
N PRO A 271 -43.32 -26.53 62.93
CA PRO A 271 -42.66 -26.48 61.60
C PRO A 271 -41.51 -27.56 61.48
N PRO A 272 -40.29 -27.29 60.93
CA PRO A 272 -39.78 -27.09 59.55
C PRO A 272 -38.75 -28.21 59.12
N THR A 273 -37.85 -27.92 58.14
CA THR A 273 -36.63 -28.63 57.63
C THR A 273 -36.84 -29.55 56.40
N THR A 274 -35.98 -29.70 55.38
CA THR A 274 -34.53 -29.45 55.15
C THR A 274 -34.14 -29.60 53.66
N ALA A 275 -32.98 -29.02 53.29
CA ALA A 275 -31.90 -29.53 52.39
C ALA A 275 -32.06 -29.71 50.85
N ALA A 276 -31.28 -28.88 50.16
CA ALA A 276 -30.32 -29.11 49.05
C ALA A 276 -30.27 -30.44 48.26
N GLY A 277 -30.10 -30.29 46.93
CA GLY A 277 -29.55 -31.29 46.01
C GLY A 277 -29.41 -30.71 44.59
N TYR A 278 -28.17 -30.59 44.11
CA TYR A 278 -27.80 -30.31 42.71
C TYR A 278 -27.77 -31.63 41.93
N ASP A 279 -28.31 -31.66 40.71
CA ASP A 279 -27.70 -32.28 39.52
C ASP A 279 -28.64 -32.18 38.30
N ASN A 280 -28.13 -31.75 37.15
CA ASN A 280 -28.36 -32.45 35.87
C ASN A 280 -27.59 -31.81 34.70
N GLY A 281 -26.68 -32.58 34.12
CA GLY A 281 -26.21 -32.42 32.74
C GLY A 281 -26.75 -33.58 31.90
N GLY A 282 -27.16 -33.31 30.66
CA GLY A 282 -27.60 -34.34 29.72
C GLY A 282 -28.10 -33.85 28.37
N HIS A 283 -27.20 -33.90 27.37
CA HIS A 283 -27.33 -34.40 25.98
C HIS A 283 -28.42 -33.96 24.98
N TYR A 284 -28.04 -34.20 23.69
CA TYR A 284 -28.74 -34.17 22.38
C TYR A 284 -28.57 -32.88 21.54
N SER A 285 -28.31 -32.89 20.23
CA SER A 285 -28.10 -33.95 19.22
C SER A 285 -27.63 -33.34 17.88
N GLY A 286 -27.06 -34.18 17.00
CA GLY A 286 -27.18 -34.12 15.52
C GLY A 286 -26.21 -33.20 14.76
N GLY A 287 -25.62 -33.56 13.62
CA GLY A 287 -25.76 -34.73 12.75
C GLY A 287 -25.30 -34.38 11.32
N GLY A 288 -24.71 -35.35 10.60
CA GLY A 288 -24.46 -35.36 9.14
C GLY A 288 -23.25 -34.53 8.67
N GLY A 289 -22.38 -34.94 7.75
CA GLY A 289 -22.29 -36.09 6.86
C GLY A 289 -21.29 -35.67 5.77
N ARG A 290 -20.11 -36.30 5.69
CA ARG A 290 -19.08 -36.03 4.67
C ARG A 290 -19.03 -37.21 3.70
N LEU A 291 -19.26 -36.94 2.41
CA LEU A 291 -18.79 -37.76 1.30
C LEU A 291 -17.60 -37.05 0.66
N ARG A 292 -16.63 -37.87 0.25
CA ARG A 292 -15.33 -37.49 -0.30
C ARG A 292 -15.20 -38.16 -1.68
N ILE A 293 -14.28 -37.62 -2.45
CA ILE A 293 -13.50 -38.20 -3.56
C ILE A 293 -13.93 -37.79 -4.97
N ASP A 294 -12.92 -37.20 -5.62
CA ASP A 294 -12.76 -36.58 -6.93
C ASP A 294 -12.95 -37.53 -8.11
N PRO A 295 -12.90 -36.97 -9.33
CA PRO A 295 -11.85 -37.36 -10.27
C PRO A 295 -10.87 -36.23 -10.61
#